data_AF-R7YRA3-F1
#
_entry.id   AF-R7YRA3-F1
#
_cell.length_a   1.000
_cell.length_b   1.000
_cell.length_c   1.000
_cell.angle_alpha   90.00
_cell.angle_beta   90.00
_cell.angle_gamma   90.00
#
_symmetry.space_group_name_H-M   'P 1'
#
loop_
_entity.id
_entity.type
_entity.pdbx_description
1 polymer ?
#
loop_
_entity_poly.entity_id
_entity_poly.type
_entity_poly.pdbx_seq_one_letter_code
_entity_poly.pdbx_strand_id
1 'polypeptide(L)'
;MVCKHWLRGLCKMGEACTYHHEYNLRRMPECSHWARHQTCPNGPECLYAHIDPDFKRPACPWYERGFCPLGPYCANRHVKKDAICKFYLAGFCPDGRECKEGAHPRYQAELKKPEVRVFKSPEQLEQERIEREMEAEREAEREREREERGFSMGGGQQRFGGKGRWNKKRRSGRRGQY
;
A
#
# COMPACT_ATOMS: atom_id res chain seq x y z
N MET A 1 -11.65 1.20 -1.60
CA MET A 1 -10.29 1.33 -2.18
C MET A 1 -10.41 1.63 -3.67
N VAL A 2 -9.46 2.36 -4.26
CA VAL A 2 -9.42 2.67 -5.71
C VAL A 2 -9.03 1.42 -6.51
N CYS A 3 -9.66 1.21 -7.67
CA CYS A 3 -9.42 0.04 -8.51
C CYS A 3 -8.04 0.11 -9.20
N LYS A 4 -7.15 -0.85 -8.92
CA LYS A 4 -5.81 -0.93 -9.55
C LYS A 4 -5.86 -1.10 -11.07
N HIS A 5 -6.88 -1.79 -11.60
CA HIS A 5 -7.03 -1.99 -13.04
C HIS A 5 -7.52 -0.74 -13.76
N TRP A 6 -8.39 0.05 -13.12
CA TRP A 6 -8.90 1.30 -13.68
C TRP A 6 -7.80 2.35 -13.81
N LEU A 7 -6.92 2.46 -12.82
CA LEU A 7 -5.73 3.34 -12.88
C LEU A 7 -4.83 3.07 -14.10
N ARG A 8 -4.91 1.88 -14.70
CA ARG A 8 -4.15 1.46 -15.88
C ARG A 8 -4.99 1.45 -17.17
N GLY A 9 -6.27 1.83 -17.09
CA GLY A 9 -7.21 1.72 -18.21
C GLY A 9 -7.62 0.29 -18.58
N LEU A 10 -7.35 -0.69 -17.72
CA LEU A 10 -7.56 -2.13 -17.99
C LEU A 10 -8.80 -2.71 -17.31
N CYS A 11 -9.58 -1.91 -16.58
CA CYS A 11 -10.77 -2.39 -15.89
C CYS A 11 -11.90 -2.69 -16.86
N LYS A 12 -12.31 -3.95 -16.95
CA LYS A 12 -13.41 -4.42 -17.81
C LYS A 12 -14.80 -4.31 -17.18
N MET A 13 -14.86 -4.11 -15.86
CA MET A 13 -16.13 -4.09 -15.11
C MET A 13 -16.86 -2.75 -15.18
N GLY A 14 -16.22 -1.69 -15.72
CA GLY A 14 -16.84 -0.37 -15.86
C GLY A 14 -17.46 0.10 -14.54
N GLU A 15 -18.70 0.59 -14.58
CA GLU A 15 -19.42 1.06 -13.39
C GLU A 15 -19.86 -0.07 -12.44
N ALA A 16 -19.89 -1.33 -12.91
CA ALA A 16 -20.17 -2.48 -12.07
C ALA A 16 -18.94 -2.96 -11.26
N CYS A 17 -17.83 -2.22 -11.29
CA CYS A 17 -16.66 -2.54 -10.48
C CYS A 17 -16.96 -2.38 -8.99
N THR A 18 -16.56 -3.36 -8.18
CA THR A 18 -16.66 -3.29 -6.72
C THR A 18 -15.70 -2.27 -6.09
N TYR A 19 -14.75 -1.76 -6.88
CA TYR A 19 -13.76 -0.78 -6.47
C TYR A 19 -14.04 0.57 -7.12
N HIS A 20 -13.59 1.65 -6.47
CA HIS A 20 -13.85 2.99 -6.97
C HIS A 20 -13.03 3.32 -8.22
N HIS A 21 -13.68 3.93 -9.19
CA HIS A 21 -13.08 4.52 -10.40
C HIS A 21 -12.93 6.04 -10.23
N GLU A 22 -12.28 6.46 -9.16
CA GLU A 22 -12.02 7.85 -8.83
C GLU A 22 -10.63 7.97 -8.21
N TYR A 23 -9.89 9.04 -8.54
CA TYR A 23 -8.60 9.35 -7.93
C TYR A 23 -8.79 9.90 -6.52
N ASN A 24 -8.98 9.00 -5.56
CA ASN A 24 -9.07 9.33 -4.15
C ASN A 24 -7.81 8.88 -3.39
N LEU A 25 -6.91 9.83 -3.08
CA LEU A 25 -5.64 9.57 -2.40
C LEU A 25 -5.79 8.88 -1.03
N ARG A 26 -6.91 9.12 -0.31
CA ARG A 26 -7.17 8.48 0.99
C ARG A 26 -7.52 6.99 0.87
N ARG A 27 -8.02 6.57 -0.30
CA ARG A 27 -8.46 5.20 -0.58
C ARG A 27 -7.54 4.48 -1.56
N MET A 28 -6.38 5.07 -1.85
CA MET A 28 -5.40 4.51 -2.76
C MET A 28 -4.80 3.21 -2.19
N PRO A 29 -4.63 2.16 -3.01
CA PRO A 29 -3.89 0.97 -2.58
C PRO A 29 -2.44 1.29 -2.20
N GLU A 30 -1.87 0.41 -1.36
CA GLU A 30 -0.47 0.49 -0.96
C GLU A 30 0.48 0.25 -2.15
N CYS A 31 1.59 0.98 -2.18
CA CYS A 31 2.66 0.78 -3.14
C CYS A 31 3.34 -0.58 -2.90
N SER A 32 3.32 -1.45 -3.91
CA SER A 32 3.94 -2.79 -3.80
C SER A 32 5.46 -2.72 -3.63
N HIS A 33 6.13 -1.75 -4.25
CA HIS A 33 7.58 -1.57 -4.16
C HIS A 33 7.97 -1.10 -2.74
N TRP A 34 7.27 -0.07 -2.24
CA TRP A 34 7.48 0.44 -0.89
C TRP A 34 7.18 -0.62 0.18
N ALA A 35 6.10 -1.38 0.02
CA ALA A 35 5.71 -2.42 0.95
C ALA A 35 6.77 -3.53 1.10
N ARG A 36 7.52 -3.83 0.03
CA ARG A 36 8.57 -4.86 0.01
C ARG A 36 9.94 -4.32 0.40
N HIS A 37 10.39 -3.26 -0.26
CA HIS A 37 11.77 -2.78 -0.17
C HIS A 37 11.92 -1.50 0.64
N GLN A 38 10.82 -0.83 1.01
CA GLN A 38 10.81 0.51 1.61
C GLN A 38 11.53 1.56 0.74
N THR A 39 11.63 1.28 -0.55
CA THR A 39 12.17 2.14 -1.59
C THR A 39 11.23 2.07 -2.79
N CYS A 40 10.92 3.21 -3.41
CA CYS A 40 10.09 3.27 -4.59
C CYS A 40 10.81 4.05 -5.70
N PRO A 41 10.86 3.55 -6.94
CA PRO A 41 11.49 4.26 -8.06
C PRO A 41 10.78 5.59 -8.39
N ASN A 42 9.49 5.70 -8.07
CA ASN A 42 8.73 6.94 -8.24
C ASN A 42 8.96 7.96 -7.10
N GLY A 43 9.74 7.59 -6.07
CA GLY A 43 10.06 8.48 -4.95
C GLY A 43 8.83 8.94 -4.16
N PRO A 44 8.87 10.15 -3.57
CA PRO A 44 7.76 10.69 -2.75
C PRO A 44 6.51 11.03 -3.56
N GLU A 45 6.63 11.26 -4.86
CA GLU A 45 5.53 11.59 -5.77
C GLU A 45 4.79 10.34 -6.30
N CYS A 46 4.99 9.19 -5.66
CA CYS A 46 4.33 7.96 -6.03
C CYS A 46 2.80 8.08 -5.84
N LEU A 47 2.05 7.73 -6.88
CA LEU A 47 0.58 7.74 -6.81
C LEU A 47 0.02 6.74 -5.79
N TYR A 48 0.77 5.70 -5.42
CA TYR A 48 0.35 4.67 -4.46
C TYR A 48 0.77 5.03 -3.03
N ALA A 49 0.02 4.57 -2.03
CA ALA A 49 0.29 4.93 -0.65
C ALA A 49 1.60 4.31 -0.13
N HIS A 50 2.49 5.14 0.41
CA HIS A 50 3.67 4.72 1.18
C HIS A 50 3.29 4.70 2.66
N ILE A 51 3.16 3.50 3.24
CA ILE A 51 2.75 3.31 4.64
C ILE A 51 3.99 2.94 5.44
N ASP A 52 4.29 3.69 6.51
CA ASP A 52 5.40 3.30 7.38
C ASP A 52 5.09 1.98 8.10
N PRO A 53 6.07 1.07 8.20
CA PRO A 53 5.94 -0.17 8.96
C PRO A 53 5.52 0.06 10.41
N ASP A 54 5.92 1.20 10.99
CA ASP A 54 5.60 1.60 12.35
C ASP A 54 4.09 1.78 12.59
N PHE A 55 3.34 2.21 11.57
CA PHE A 55 1.87 2.33 11.64
C PHE A 55 1.16 0.98 11.49
N LYS A 56 1.81 -0.01 10.86
CA LYS A 56 1.29 -1.38 10.72
C LYS A 56 1.38 -2.18 12.02
N ARG A 57 2.08 -1.68 13.05
CA ARG A 57 2.14 -2.34 14.35
C ARG A 57 0.74 -2.47 14.95
N PRO A 58 0.38 -3.66 15.47
CA PRO A 58 -0.90 -3.86 16.11
C PRO A 58 -1.04 -2.97 17.35
N ALA A 59 -2.28 -2.60 17.67
CA ALA A 59 -2.57 -1.87 18.90
C ALA A 59 -2.25 -2.76 20.11
N CYS A 60 -1.71 -2.15 21.17
CA CYS A 60 -1.33 -2.86 22.39
C CYS A 60 -2.57 -3.24 23.22
N PRO A 61 -2.86 -4.53 23.44
CA PRO A 61 -4.02 -4.95 24.22
C PRO A 61 -3.99 -4.46 25.68
N TRP A 62 -2.79 -4.36 26.27
CA TRP A 62 -2.61 -3.83 27.63
C TRP A 62 -2.92 -2.34 27.70
N TYR A 63 -2.44 -1.57 26.72
CA TYR A 63 -2.74 -0.14 26.68
C TYR A 63 -4.23 0.12 26.41
N GLU A 64 -4.89 -0.71 25.62
CA GLU A 64 -6.35 -0.63 25.41
C GLU A 64 -7.17 -0.86 26.67
N ARG A 65 -6.66 -1.69 27.60
CA ARG A 65 -7.19 -1.88 28.97
C ARG A 65 -7.00 -0.61 29.83
N GLY A 66 -6.10 0.29 29.43
CA GLY A 66 -5.83 1.56 30.08
C GLY A 66 -4.38 1.71 30.54
N PHE A 67 -3.62 0.62 30.66
CA PHE A 67 -2.24 0.68 31.11
C PHE A 67 -1.39 -0.47 30.56
N CYS A 68 -0.24 -0.11 29.97
CA CYS A 68 0.78 -1.06 29.55
C CYS A 68 2.02 -0.93 30.45
N PRO A 69 2.49 -2.02 31.10
CA PRO A 69 3.63 -1.96 32.02
C PRO A 69 4.95 -1.61 31.33
N LEU A 70 5.06 -1.79 30.02
CA LEU A 70 6.27 -1.47 29.26
C LEU A 70 6.34 0.00 28.80
N GLY A 71 5.24 0.74 28.92
CA GLY A 71 5.19 2.16 28.53
C GLY A 71 5.75 2.41 27.12
N PRO A 72 6.68 3.37 26.94
CA PRO A 72 7.23 3.72 25.62
C PRO A 72 8.05 2.60 24.97
N TYR A 73 8.44 1.59 25.72
CA TYR A 73 9.23 0.46 25.24
C TYR A 73 8.37 -0.71 24.77
N CYS A 74 7.04 -0.57 24.67
CA CYS A 74 6.19 -1.65 24.17
C CYS A 74 6.41 -1.88 22.67
N ALA A 75 6.51 -3.16 22.26
CA ALA A 75 6.56 -3.55 20.86
C ALA A 75 5.28 -3.22 20.09
N ASN A 76 4.14 -3.15 20.77
CA ASN A 76 2.84 -2.81 20.18
C ASN A 76 2.54 -1.32 20.28
N ARG A 77 1.73 -0.80 19.36
CA ARG A 77 1.40 0.62 19.29
C ARG A 77 0.43 1.02 20.41
N HIS A 78 0.75 2.08 21.14
CA HIS A 78 -0.14 2.68 22.13
C HIS A 78 -1.06 3.71 21.45
N VAL A 79 -2.35 3.39 21.36
CA VAL A 79 -3.37 4.29 20.80
C VAL A 79 -4.03 5.05 21.95
N LYS A 80 -3.71 6.33 22.08
CA LYS A 80 -4.31 7.19 23.11
C LYS A 80 -5.79 7.41 22.79
N LYS A 81 -6.63 7.30 23.81
CA LYS A 81 -8.04 7.68 23.76
C LYS A 81 -8.15 9.13 24.24
N ASP A 82 -8.72 10.01 23.40
CA ASP A 82 -8.72 11.46 23.64
C ASP A 82 -9.54 11.85 24.87
N ALA A 83 -10.67 11.18 25.08
CA ALA A 83 -11.51 11.33 26.26
C ALA A 83 -11.96 9.96 26.77
N ILE A 84 -11.92 9.78 28.08
CA ILE A 84 -12.60 8.68 28.78
C ILE A 84 -13.97 9.21 29.21
N CYS A 85 -15.03 8.43 29.00
CA CYS A 85 -16.36 8.82 29.43
C CYS A 85 -16.40 9.02 30.95
N LYS A 86 -16.90 10.17 31.39
CA LYS A 86 -16.97 10.55 32.82
C LYS A 86 -17.88 9.61 33.61
N PHE A 87 -19.02 9.21 33.04
CA PHE A 87 -19.96 8.28 33.69
C PHE A 87 -19.37 6.87 33.81
N TYR A 88 -18.65 6.41 32.79
CA TYR A 88 -17.93 5.13 32.86
C TYR A 88 -16.86 5.15 33.95
N LEU A 89 -16.11 6.25 34.04
CA LEU A 89 -15.12 6.42 35.10
C LEU A 89 -15.76 6.45 36.50
N ALA A 90 -16.98 7.00 36.61
CA ALA A 90 -17.78 6.97 37.84
C ALA A 90 -18.38 5.59 38.16
N GLY A 91 -18.16 4.58 37.30
CA GLY A 91 -18.51 3.18 37.51
C GLY A 91 -19.66 2.67 36.63
N PHE A 92 -20.49 3.55 36.07
CA PHE A 92 -21.61 3.16 35.21
C PHE A 92 -21.97 4.26 34.21
N CYS A 93 -21.98 3.90 32.92
CA CYS A 93 -22.48 4.76 31.85
C CYS A 93 -23.82 4.22 31.33
N PRO A 94 -24.89 5.03 31.31
CA PRO A 94 -26.22 4.59 30.85
C PRO A 94 -26.23 4.21 29.35
N ASP A 95 -25.39 4.86 28.54
CA ASP A 95 -25.26 4.56 27.11
C ASP A 95 -24.43 3.28 26.82
N GLY A 96 -23.85 2.67 27.86
CA GLY A 96 -23.15 1.40 27.75
C GLY A 96 -22.05 1.43 26.69
N ARG A 97 -22.09 0.52 25.71
CA ARG A 97 -21.07 0.42 24.65
C ARG A 97 -21.24 1.45 23.54
N GLU A 98 -22.40 2.08 23.44
CA GLU A 98 -22.74 3.03 22.38
C GLU A 98 -22.50 4.50 22.80
N CYS A 99 -21.90 4.71 23.98
CA CYS A 99 -21.57 6.03 24.49
C CYS A 99 -20.68 6.81 23.52
N LYS A 100 -21.10 8.04 23.20
CA LYS A 100 -20.38 8.97 22.30
C LYS A 100 -19.49 9.95 23.06
N GLU A 101 -19.69 10.09 24.37
CA GLU A 101 -19.00 11.06 25.24
C GLU A 101 -17.55 10.68 25.55
N GLY A 102 -17.15 9.44 25.26
CA GLY A 102 -15.76 9.03 25.43
C GLY A 102 -15.56 7.52 25.37
N ALA A 103 -14.31 7.11 25.52
CA ALA A 103 -13.94 5.71 25.41
C ALA A 103 -14.19 4.92 26.70
N HIS A 104 -14.65 3.67 26.55
CA HIS A 104 -14.79 2.69 27.63
C HIS A 104 -13.71 1.60 27.49
N PRO A 105 -12.58 1.66 28.24
CA PRO A 105 -11.58 0.60 28.26
C PRO A 105 -12.20 -0.75 28.65
N ARG A 106 -12.07 -1.77 27.79
CA ARG A 106 -12.65 -3.08 28.05
C ARG A 106 -11.61 -3.96 28.75
N TYR A 107 -12.02 -4.64 29.81
CA TYR A 107 -11.21 -5.68 30.41
C TYR A 107 -11.30 -6.97 29.60
N GLN A 108 -10.15 -7.46 29.12
CA GLN A 108 -10.00 -8.79 28.53
C GLN A 108 -9.23 -9.65 29.53
N ALA A 109 -9.78 -10.80 29.94
CA ALA A 109 -9.23 -11.60 31.03
C ALA A 109 -7.85 -12.21 30.69
N GLU A 110 -7.67 -12.66 29.45
CA GLU A 110 -6.46 -13.34 29.00
C GLU A 110 -5.70 -12.46 28.00
N LEU A 111 -4.69 -11.74 28.50
CA LEU A 111 -3.75 -11.00 27.65
C LEU A 111 -2.38 -11.67 27.70
N LYS A 112 -1.79 -11.90 26.52
CA LYS A 112 -0.38 -12.30 26.41
C LYS A 112 0.51 -11.22 27.03
N LYS A 113 1.58 -11.62 27.73
CA LYS A 113 2.54 -10.68 28.33
C LYS A 113 3.07 -9.72 27.26
N PRO A 114 3.15 -8.41 27.53
CA PRO A 114 3.63 -7.46 26.54
C PRO A 114 5.14 -7.65 26.33
N GLU A 115 5.58 -7.41 25.10
CA GLU A 115 6.98 -7.57 24.68
C GLU A 115 7.65 -6.21 24.50
N VAL A 116 8.97 -6.17 24.76
CA VAL A 116 9.77 -4.96 24.62
C VAL A 116 10.10 -4.74 23.15
N ARG A 117 10.00 -3.49 22.68
CA ARG A 117 10.42 -3.09 21.34
C ARG A 117 11.93 -3.23 21.24
N VAL A 118 12.37 -4.07 20.32
CA VAL A 118 13.78 -4.16 19.95
C VAL A 118 14.11 -2.99 19.04
N PHE A 119 14.97 -2.09 19.51
CA PHE A 119 15.52 -1.00 18.70
C PHE A 119 16.81 -1.50 18.05
N LYS A 120 16.88 -1.41 16.72
CA LYS A 120 18.10 -1.71 15.97
C LYS A 120 19.04 -0.51 16.07
N SER A 121 20.35 -0.77 16.12
CA SER A 121 21.34 0.31 16.10
C SER A 121 21.28 1.08 14.77
N PRO A 122 21.76 2.34 14.73
CA PRO A 122 21.84 3.10 13.48
C PRO A 122 22.59 2.36 12.37
N GLU A 123 23.68 1.67 12.72
CA GLU A 123 24.47 0.86 11.78
C GLU A 123 23.68 -0.33 11.23
N GLN A 124 22.89 -1.01 12.07
CA GLN A 124 22.04 -2.12 11.63
C GLN A 124 20.93 -1.63 10.69
N LEU A 125 20.33 -0.46 10.97
CA LEU A 125 19.32 0.14 10.10
C LEU A 125 19.90 0.55 8.75
N GLU A 126 21.13 1.08 8.74
CA GLU A 126 21.88 1.39 7.53
C GLU A 126 22.14 0.14 6.69
N GLN A 127 22.67 -0.91 7.34
CA GLN A 127 22.97 -2.18 6.68
C GLN A 127 21.70 -2.82 6.10
N GLU A 128 20.58 -2.81 6.81
CA GLU A 128 19.29 -3.28 6.30
C GLU A 128 18.78 -2.45 5.13
N ARG A 129 19.02 -1.14 5.12
CA ARG A 129 18.64 -0.28 3.99
C ARG A 129 19.45 -0.64 2.74
N ILE A 130 20.77 -0.76 2.89
CA ILE A 130 21.67 -1.16 1.79
C ILE A 130 21.29 -2.56 1.28
N GLU A 131 21.00 -3.51 2.17
CA GLU A 131 20.58 -4.86 1.80
C GLU A 131 19.27 -4.87 1.00
N ARG A 132 18.26 -4.09 1.43
CA ARG A 132 16.99 -3.93 0.71
C ARG A 132 17.17 -3.29 -0.65
N GLU A 133 18.06 -2.31 -0.77
CA GLU A 133 18.38 -1.66 -2.04
C GLU A 133 19.06 -2.64 -3.01
N MET A 134 20.05 -3.41 -2.55
CA MET A 134 20.70 -4.46 -3.33
C MET A 134 19.73 -5.59 -3.72
N GLU A 135 18.76 -5.93 -2.86
CA GLU A 135 17.70 -6.88 -3.22
C GLU A 135 16.76 -6.32 -4.29
N ALA A 136 16.35 -5.05 -4.17
CA ALA A 136 15.51 -4.39 -5.16
C ALA A 136 16.21 -4.30 -6.53
N GLU A 137 17.51 -4.00 -6.56
CA GLU A 137 18.31 -3.97 -7.79
C GLU A 137 18.38 -5.36 -8.44
N ARG A 138 18.64 -6.41 -7.65
CA ARG A 138 18.65 -7.80 -8.12
C ARG A 138 17.28 -8.26 -8.65
N GLU A 139 16.18 -7.86 -8.01
CA GLU A 139 14.83 -8.15 -8.50
C GLU A 139 14.55 -7.41 -9.82
N ALA A 140 14.94 -6.14 -9.93
CA ALA A 140 14.79 -5.35 -11.16
C ALA A 140 15.63 -5.91 -12.32
N GLU A 141 16.84 -6.40 -12.07
CA GLU A 141 17.65 -7.09 -13.08
C GLU A 141 16.97 -8.37 -13.58
N ARG A 142 16.48 -9.21 -12.67
CA ARG A 142 15.72 -10.42 -13.02
C ARG A 142 14.45 -10.11 -13.84
N GLU A 143 13.77 -9.01 -13.52
CA GLU A 143 12.60 -8.56 -14.28
C GLU A 143 12.99 -8.13 -15.70
N ARG A 144 14.07 -7.34 -15.85
CA ARG A 144 14.61 -6.96 -17.17
C ARG A 144 14.99 -8.18 -18.01
N GLU A 145 15.73 -9.14 -17.43
CA GLU A 145 16.08 -10.38 -18.12
C GLU A 145 14.84 -11.18 -18.56
N ARG A 146 13.79 -11.21 -17.71
CA ARG A 146 12.53 -11.87 -18.03
C ARG A 146 11.81 -11.16 -19.18
N GLU A 147 11.80 -9.84 -19.20
CA GLU A 147 11.21 -9.05 -20.28
C GLU A 147 11.97 -9.26 -21.59
N GLU A 148 13.31 -9.24 -21.56
CA GLU A 148 14.16 -9.52 -22.73
C GLU A 148 13.91 -10.94 -23.29
N ARG A 149 13.84 -11.96 -22.42
CA ARG A 149 13.47 -13.33 -22.82
C ARG A 149 12.04 -13.41 -23.35
N GLY A 150 11.11 -12.65 -22.76
CA GLY A 150 9.72 -12.53 -23.21
C GLY A 150 9.60 -11.91 -24.62
N PHE A 151 10.44 -10.92 -24.93
CA PHE A 151 10.57 -10.36 -26.27
C PHE A 151 11.20 -11.35 -27.26
N SER A 152 12.13 -12.20 -26.81
CA SER A 152 12.75 -13.24 -27.65
C SER A 152 11.78 -14.38 -28.04
N MET A 153 10.86 -14.77 -27.16
CA MET A 153 9.83 -15.79 -27.43
C MET A 153 8.57 -15.26 -28.15
N GLY A 154 8.45 -13.95 -28.35
CA GLY A 154 7.34 -13.31 -29.09
C GLY A 154 7.62 -13.06 -30.58
N GLY A 155 8.76 -13.51 -31.10
CA GLY A 155 9.16 -13.36 -32.50
C GLY A 155 8.84 -14.60 -33.33
N GLY A 156 7.56 -14.90 -33.57
CA GLY A 156 7.16 -16.09 -34.34
C GLY A 156 5.88 -15.93 -35.17
N GLN A 157 6.06 -15.68 -36.47
CA GLN A 157 5.13 -15.88 -37.59
C GLN A 157 3.87 -14.98 -37.70
N GLN A 158 4.02 -13.88 -38.46
CA GLN A 158 3.02 -13.49 -39.44
C GLN A 158 3.58 -13.72 -40.83
N ARG A 159 3.25 -14.91 -41.36
CA ARG A 159 3.42 -15.30 -42.75
C ARG A 159 2.51 -14.39 -43.60
N PHE A 160 3.01 -13.24 -44.05
CA PHE A 160 2.34 -12.44 -45.07
C PHE A 160 2.45 -13.16 -46.43
N GLY A 161 1.56 -14.14 -46.63
CA GLY A 161 1.11 -14.52 -47.96
C GLY A 161 0.14 -13.44 -48.44
N GLY A 162 0.56 -12.62 -49.40
CA GLY A 162 -0.30 -11.58 -49.96
C GLY A 162 0.41 -10.75 -51.01
N LYS A 163 0.43 -11.26 -52.24
CA LYS A 163 0.76 -10.48 -53.45
C LYS A 163 -0.10 -9.20 -53.46
N GLY A 164 0.53 -8.05 -53.23
CA GLY A 164 -0.13 -6.74 -53.29
C GLY A 164 0.82 -5.72 -53.92
N ARG A 165 0.65 -5.50 -55.22
CA ARG A 165 1.40 -4.58 -56.08
C ARG A 165 1.24 -3.13 -55.56
N TRP A 166 2.26 -2.58 -54.92
CA TRP A 166 2.29 -1.18 -54.51
C TRP A 166 2.44 -0.25 -55.73
N ASN A 167 1.32 0.25 -56.22
CA ASN A 167 1.27 1.26 -57.26
C ASN A 167 1.49 2.64 -56.65
N LYS A 168 2.66 3.24 -56.90
CA LYS A 168 2.95 4.65 -56.60
C LYS A 168 2.02 5.54 -57.43
N LYS A 169 1.04 6.20 -56.80
CA LYS A 169 0.48 7.44 -57.33
C LYS A 169 0.51 8.53 -56.26
N ARG A 170 1.43 9.45 -56.49
CA ARG A 170 1.42 10.81 -55.96
C ARG A 170 0.08 11.47 -56.29
N ARG A 171 -0.57 12.09 -55.31
CA ARG A 171 -1.41 13.26 -55.57
C ARG A 171 -1.49 14.16 -54.33
N SER A 172 -1.14 15.41 -54.58
CA SER A 172 -1.22 16.59 -53.74
C SER A 172 -2.65 16.95 -53.35
N GLY A 173 -2.83 17.62 -52.19
CA GLY A 173 -4.00 18.49 -51.98
C GLY A 173 -4.47 18.70 -50.54
N ARG A 174 -4.12 19.87 -49.98
CA ARG A 174 -4.93 20.84 -49.19
C ARG A 174 -5.86 20.40 -48.02
N ARG A 175 -5.53 20.96 -46.84
CA ARG A 175 -6.29 21.85 -45.92
C ARG A 175 -7.82 21.68 -45.71
N GLY A 176 -8.21 21.69 -44.42
CA GLY A 176 -9.48 22.14 -43.82
C GLY A 176 -9.82 21.30 -42.57
N GLN A 177 -9.70 21.81 -41.33
CA GLN A 177 -10.75 22.46 -40.49
C GLN A 177 -12.06 21.64 -40.45
N TYR A 178 -12.61 21.23 -39.30
CA TYR A 178 -12.82 21.92 -38.02
C TYR A 178 -12.42 21.09 -36.80
#